data_AF-A0A645DVF3-F1
#
_entry.id   AF-A0A645DVF3-F1
#
_cell.length_a   1.000
_cell.length_b   1.000
_cell.length_c   1.000
_cell.angle_alpha   90.00
_cell.angle_beta   90.00
_cell.angle_gamma   90.00
#
_symmetry.space_group_name_H-M   'P 1'
#
loop_
_entity.id
_entity.type
_entity.pdbx_description
1 polymer ?
#
loop_
_entity_poly.entity_id
_entity_poly.type
_entity_poly.pdbx_seq_one_letter_code
_entity_poly.pdbx_strand_id
1 'polypeptide(L)' 'MPAGLNPTKDALAIEAKDSPYANIIAVKEDNKDKEYIKALVEAINTPEIKKFIEENYKGAIIPSF' A
#
# COMPACT_ATOMS: atom_id res chain seq x y z
N MET A 1 11.64 -1.34 15.86
CA MET A 1 12.00 -1.39 14.43
C MET A 1 12.35 -2.83 14.09
N PRO A 2 11.99 -3.38 12.92
CA PRO A 2 12.40 -4.74 12.56
C PRO A 2 13.93 -4.83 12.64
N ALA A 3 14.50 -6.04 12.74
CA ALA A 3 15.93 -6.30 12.97
C ALA A 3 16.87 -5.85 11.81
N GLY A 4 16.51 -4.81 11.06
CA GLY A 4 17.23 -4.30 9.89
C GLY A 4 17.05 -5.14 8.63
N LEU A 5 16.20 -6.17 8.66
CA LEU A 5 16.02 -7.12 7.57
C LEU A 5 15.22 -6.52 6.41
N ASN A 6 15.66 -6.82 5.18
CA ASN A 6 14.96 -6.50 3.95
C ASN A 6 14.29 -7.78 3.39
N PRO A 7 12.96 -7.82 3.28
CA PRO A 7 12.26 -9.04 2.88
C PRO A 7 12.58 -9.48 1.44
N THR A 8 13.00 -8.58 0.56
CA THR A 8 13.41 -8.96 -0.80
C THR A 8 14.78 -9.65 -0.87
N LYS A 9 15.56 -9.60 0.23
CA LYS A 9 16.92 -10.17 0.31
C LYS A 9 17.05 -11.27 1.35
N ASP A 10 16.43 -11.08 2.51
CA ASP A 10 16.69 -11.87 3.70
C ASP A 10 15.55 -12.86 4.03
N ALA A 11 14.44 -12.80 3.30
CA ALA A 11 13.31 -13.69 3.58
C ALA A 11 13.62 -15.13 3.14
N LEU A 12 13.28 -16.09 4.01
CA LEU A 12 13.34 -17.52 3.69
C LEU A 12 12.25 -17.94 2.70
N ALA A 13 11.11 -17.25 2.74
CA ALA A 13 10.00 -17.39 1.80
C ALA A 13 9.30 -16.04 1.67
N ILE A 14 8.81 -15.73 0.47
CA ILE A 14 8.04 -14.52 0.18
C ILE A 14 6.79 -14.92 -0.60
N GLU A 15 5.66 -14.34 -0.24
CA GLU A 15 4.43 -14.51 -0.99
C GLU A 15 4.56 -13.85 -2.37
N ALA A 16 3.89 -14.43 -3.37
CA ALA A 16 3.82 -13.82 -4.69
C ALA A 16 3.14 -12.44 -4.61
N LYS A 17 3.62 -11.50 -5.44
CA LYS A 17 3.07 -10.14 -5.50
C LYS A 17 1.60 -10.12 -5.93
N ASP A 18 1.21 -11.08 -6.76
CA ASP A 18 -0.17 -11.27 -7.19
C ASP A 18 -0.88 -12.16 -6.15
N SER A 19 -1.49 -11.51 -5.18
CA SER A 19 -2.13 -12.13 -4.01
C SER A 19 -3.42 -11.38 -3.65
N PRO A 20 -4.45 -12.06 -3.11
CA PRO A 20 -5.73 -11.42 -2.77
C PRO A 20 -5.67 -10.48 -1.55
N TYR A 21 -4.50 -10.25 -0.95
CA TYR A 21 -4.34 -9.51 0.33
C TYR A 21 -3.99 -8.02 0.18
N ALA A 22 -4.47 -7.35 -0.86
CA ALA A 22 -4.35 -5.89 -0.96
C ALA A 22 -5.11 -5.20 0.19
N ASN A 23 -4.47 -4.24 0.85
CA ASN A 23 -5.14 -3.39 1.84
C ASN A 23 -6.13 -2.45 1.15
N ILE A 24 -7.24 -2.13 1.83
CA ILE A 24 -8.33 -1.31 1.28
C ILE A 24 -8.67 -0.11 2.19
N ILE A 25 -9.20 0.96 1.59
CA ILE A 25 -9.94 1.98 2.33
C ILE A 25 -11.36 1.48 2.53
N ALA A 26 -11.78 1.38 3.80
CA ALA A 26 -13.15 1.05 4.16
C ALA A 26 -13.91 2.31 4.62
N VAL A 27 -15.12 2.51 4.09
CA VAL A 27 -16.03 3.59 4.48
C VAL A 27 -17.42 3.03 4.77
N LYS A 28 -18.23 3.77 5.52
CA LYS A 28 -19.68 3.47 5.62
C LYS A 28 -20.32 3.59 4.23
N GLU A 29 -21.31 2.76 3.96
CA GLU A 29 -21.98 2.70 2.64
C GLU A 29 -22.48 4.08 2.18
N ASP A 30 -23.17 4.81 3.07
CA ASP A 30 -23.68 6.18 2.81
C ASP A 30 -22.59 7.22 2.51
N ASN A 31 -21.32 6.89 2.74
CA ASN A 31 -20.19 7.78 2.49
C ASN A 31 -19.48 7.50 1.15
N LYS A 32 -19.78 6.39 0.46
CA LYS A 32 -19.02 5.91 -0.70
C LYS A 32 -18.79 6.99 -1.76
N ASP A 33 -19.81 7.80 -2.04
CA ASP A 33 -19.78 8.79 -3.11
C ASP A 33 -19.55 10.23 -2.63
N LYS A 34 -19.26 10.42 -1.34
CA LYS A 34 -19.02 11.76 -0.79
C LYS A 34 -17.70 12.33 -1.31
N GLU A 35 -17.72 13.61 -1.66
CA GLU A 35 -16.57 14.30 -2.28
C GLU A 35 -15.28 14.19 -1.46
N TYR A 36 -15.36 14.22 -0.13
CA TYR A 36 -14.18 14.06 0.72
C TYR A 36 -13.59 12.63 0.69
N ILE A 37 -14.39 11.60 0.38
CA ILE A 37 -13.89 10.24 0.18
C ILE A 37 -13.16 10.14 -1.15
N LYS A 38 -13.71 10.72 -2.23
CA LYS A 38 -13.04 10.78 -3.53
C LYS A 38 -11.70 11.52 -3.42
N ALA A 39 -11.69 12.68 -2.77
CA ALA A 39 -10.47 13.45 -2.53
C ALA A 39 -9.42 12.66 -1.74
N LEU A 40 -9.84 11.86 -0.75
CA LEU A 40 -8.92 10.97 -0.02
C LEU A 40 -8.32 9.89 -0.93
N VAL A 41 -9.15 9.22 -1.73
CA VAL A 41 -8.70 8.17 -2.67
C VAL A 41 -7.72 8.76 -3.69
N GLU A 42 -7.99 9.93 -4.23
CA GLU A 42 -7.08 10.63 -5.16
C GLU A 42 -5.76 11.02 -4.48
N ALA A 43 -5.82 11.55 -3.26
CA ALA A 43 -4.64 12.00 -2.51
C ALA A 43 -3.69 10.85 -2.15
N ILE A 44 -4.20 9.64 -1.90
CA ILE A 44 -3.36 8.48 -1.60
C ILE A 44 -2.84 7.78 -2.86
N ASN A 45 -3.56 7.89 -3.99
CA ASN A 45 -3.24 7.19 -5.22
C ASN A 45 -2.43 8.08 -6.19
N THR A 46 -1.34 8.68 -5.70
CA THR A 46 -0.46 9.53 -6.51
C THR A 46 0.89 8.87 -6.80
N PRO A 47 1.59 9.28 -7.89
CA PRO A 47 2.95 8.82 -8.16
C PRO A 47 3.94 9.13 -7.01
N GLU A 48 3.70 10.23 -6.29
CA GLU A 48 4.53 10.65 -5.16
C GLU A 48 4.39 9.70 -3.98
N ILE A 49 3.16 9.30 -3.65
CA ILE A 49 2.91 8.31 -2.60
C ILE A 49 3.44 6.94 -3.00
N LYS A 50 3.25 6.53 -4.27
CA LYS A 50 3.84 5.30 -4.80
C LYS A 50 5.35 5.26 -4.60
N LYS A 51 6.04 6.33 -5.01
CA LYS A 51 7.49 6.47 -4.85
C LYS A 51 7.90 6.48 -3.38
N PHE A 52 7.17 7.19 -2.52
CA PHE A 52 7.42 7.18 -1.08
C PHE A 52 7.36 5.76 -0.51
N ILE A 53 6.37 4.96 -0.90
CA ILE A 53 6.24 3.57 -0.44
C ILE A 53 7.44 2.73 -0.88
N GLU A 54 7.81 2.83 -2.16
CA GLU A 54 8.94 2.08 -2.72
C GLU A 54 10.27 2.42 -2.02
N GLU A 55 10.53 3.70 -1.76
CA GLU A 55 11.77 4.18 -1.14
C GLU A 55 11.85 3.84 0.36
N ASN A 56 10.76 4.02 1.10
CA ASN A 56 10.77 3.84 2.55
C ASN A 56 10.68 2.38 2.97
N TYR A 57 9.88 1.59 2.25
CA TYR A 57 9.62 0.20 2.63
C TYR A 57 10.44 -0.82 1.85
N LYS A 58 11.14 -0.40 0.78
CA LYS A 58 12.15 -1.21 0.08
C LYS A 58 11.65 -2.61 -0.32
N GLY A 59 10.40 -2.67 -0.78
CA GLY A 59 9.73 -3.91 -1.21
C GLY A 59 9.02 -4.70 -0.10
N ALA A 60 9.09 -4.25 1.17
CA ALA A 60 8.28 -4.81 2.25
C ALA A 60 6.78 -4.45 2.13
N ILE A 61 6.49 -3.31 1.49
CA ILE A 61 5.15 -2.89 1.12
C ILE A 61 5.15 -2.65 -0.39
N ILE A 62 4.14 -3.17 -1.08
CA ILE A 62 3.97 -3.05 -2.52
C ILE A 62 2.70 -2.22 -2.77
N PRO A 63 2.79 -1.10 -3.50
CA PRO A 63 1.62 -0.31 -3.90
C PRO A 63 0.65 -1.14 -4.76
N SER A 64 -0.65 -1.03 -4.50
CA SER A 64 -1.70 -1.75 -5.24
C SER A 64 -2.40 -0.88 -6.31
N PHE A 65 -1.77 0.22 -6.71
CA PHE A 65 -2.29 1.21 -7.66
C PHE A 65 -1.19 1.79 -8.57
#